data_AF-A0A348TUQ8-F1
#
_entry.id   AF-A0A348TUQ8-F1
#
_cell.length_a   1.000
_cell.length_b   1.000
_cell.length_c   1.000
_cell.angle_alpha   90.00
_cell.angle_beta   90.00
_cell.angle_gamma   90.00
#
_symmetry.space_group_name_H-M   'P 1'
#
loop_
_entity.id
_entity.type
_entity.pdbx_description
1 polymer ?
#
loop_
_entity_poly.entity_id
_entity_poly.type
_entity_poly.pdbx_seq_one_letter_code
_entity_poly.pdbx_strand_id
1 'polypeptide(L)'
;KALGAYTGYTILGLLIMILLLYPAVIAFLINRKTNMGYMKSWGYFMRGIRPAQLLAFSTSSTAATLPVTMDCVRDNLGVDEEIGSFVLPVGATINMDGTALYQTVAVIFMAQFHMIDLSLGQQATIILMATLGSIGAASVPSAGMIMLIPILESVGLNPAWIAIIFPVDRIIDMVRTVLNLTGDASVSTIIALSEDKFKVVDQEEL
;
A
#
# COMPACT_ATOMS: atom_id res chain seq x y z
N LYS A 1 -10.97 6.85 -22.98
CA LYS A 1 -10.13 8.00 -22.57
C LYS A 1 -10.23 8.26 -21.06
N ALA A 2 -11.42 8.49 -20.50
CA ALA A 2 -11.61 8.72 -19.05
C ALA A 2 -11.10 7.58 -18.16
N LEU A 3 -11.46 6.33 -18.46
CA LEU A 3 -11.01 5.16 -17.68
C LEU A 3 -9.47 5.00 -17.69
N GLY A 4 -8.83 5.24 -18.84
CA GLY A 4 -7.37 5.21 -18.93
C GLY A 4 -6.68 6.31 -18.13
N ALA A 5 -7.27 7.51 -18.06
CA ALA A 5 -6.76 8.58 -17.20
C ALA A 5 -6.91 8.20 -15.72
N TYR A 6 -8.06 7.66 -15.31
CA TYR A 6 -8.26 7.13 -13.95
C TYR A 6 -7.21 6.08 -13.57
N THR A 7 -7.00 5.07 -14.43
CA THR A 7 -5.98 4.04 -14.19
C THR A 7 -4.60 4.66 -14.08
N GLY A 8 -4.24 5.59 -14.97
CA GLY A 8 -2.96 6.28 -14.96
C GLY A 8 -2.71 7.07 -13.67
N TYR A 9 -3.68 7.90 -13.25
CA TYR A 9 -3.54 8.69 -12.02
C TYR A 9 -3.49 7.81 -10.77
N THR A 10 -4.29 6.75 -10.72
CA THR A 10 -4.29 5.82 -9.58
C THR A 10 -2.95 5.12 -9.47
N ILE A 11 -2.46 4.52 -10.57
CA ILE A 11 -1.14 3.86 -10.59
C ILE A 11 -0.03 4.84 -10.25
N LEU A 12 -0.07 6.06 -10.79
CA LEU A 12 0.92 7.09 -10.48
C LEU A 12 0.95 7.42 -8.98
N GLY A 13 -0.21 7.61 -8.35
CA GLY A 13 -0.30 7.84 -6.91
C GLY A 13 0.29 6.70 -6.09
N LEU A 14 -0.05 5.44 -6.45
CA LEU A 14 0.49 4.26 -5.80
C LEU A 14 2.02 4.16 -5.98
N LEU A 15 2.54 4.40 -7.18
CA LEU A 15 3.98 4.35 -7.48
C LEU A 15 4.75 5.45 -6.76
N ILE A 16 4.18 6.65 -6.62
CA ILE A 16 4.77 7.72 -5.82
C ILE A 16 4.94 7.25 -4.37
N MET A 17 3.96 6.56 -3.81
CA MET A 17 4.09 6.03 -2.45
C MET A 17 5.12 4.90 -2.35
N ILE A 18 5.10 3.94 -3.29
CA ILE A 18 6.02 2.78 -3.32
C ILE A 18 7.47 3.20 -3.52
N LEU A 19 7.74 4.15 -4.43
CA LEU A 19 9.11 4.46 -4.88
C LEU A 19 9.70 5.70 -4.21
N LEU A 20 8.84 6.64 -3.80
CA LEU A 20 9.28 7.92 -3.24
C LEU A 20 8.92 8.02 -1.77
N LEU A 21 7.63 8.04 -1.41
CA LEU A 21 7.22 8.42 -0.05
C LEU A 21 7.78 7.48 1.03
N TYR A 22 7.44 6.19 1.00
CA TYR A 22 7.90 5.28 2.04
C TYR A 22 9.42 5.08 1.99
N PRO A 23 10.04 4.77 0.84
CA PRO A 23 11.47 4.55 0.81
C PRO A 23 12.27 5.80 1.18
N ALA A 24 11.79 7.01 0.90
CA ALA A 24 12.47 8.23 1.32
C ALA A 24 12.48 8.40 2.84
N VAL A 25 11.32 8.17 3.48
CA VAL A 25 11.21 8.24 4.95
C VAL A 25 12.10 7.16 5.59
N ILE A 26 12.03 5.93 5.10
CA ILE A 26 12.85 4.83 5.64
C ILE A 26 14.34 5.06 5.38
N ALA A 27 14.73 5.50 4.18
CA ALA A 27 16.12 5.81 3.86
C ALA A 27 16.68 6.88 4.79
N PHE A 28 15.90 7.92 5.08
CA PHE A 28 16.28 8.96 6.04
C PHE A 28 16.52 8.39 7.44
N LEU A 29 15.60 7.54 7.94
CA LEU A 29 15.69 6.96 9.28
C LEU A 29 16.84 5.94 9.41
N ILE A 30 17.01 5.05 8.43
CA ILE A 30 18.13 4.11 8.38
C ILE A 30 19.44 4.88 8.32
N ASN A 31 19.56 5.88 7.44
CA ASN A 31 20.79 6.67 7.32
C ASN A 31 21.13 7.38 8.64
N ARG A 32 20.13 7.92 9.35
CA ARG A 32 20.34 8.58 10.64
C ARG A 32 20.89 7.64 11.72
N LYS A 33 20.48 6.37 11.72
CA LYS A 33 20.94 5.37 12.70
C LYS A 33 22.26 4.69 12.31
N THR A 34 22.51 4.50 11.01
CA THR A 34 23.60 3.65 10.49
C THR A 34 24.71 4.40 9.77
N ASN A 35 24.49 5.67 9.41
CA ASN A 35 25.43 6.51 8.64
C ASN A 35 25.89 5.93 7.28
N MET A 36 25.14 5.00 6.68
CA MET A 36 25.53 4.38 5.40
C MET A 36 25.35 5.28 4.16
N GLY A 37 24.69 6.43 4.29
CA GLY A 37 24.35 7.34 3.22
C GLY A 37 22.93 7.12 2.69
N TYR A 38 22.18 8.20 2.50
CA TYR A 38 20.76 8.18 2.12
C TYR A 38 20.45 7.32 0.89
N MET A 39 21.21 7.49 -0.20
CA MET A 39 20.96 6.71 -1.43
C MET A 39 21.26 5.22 -1.25
N LYS A 40 22.23 4.87 -0.39
CA LYS A 40 22.50 3.47 -0.05
C LYS A 40 21.39 2.90 0.83
N SER A 41 20.88 3.67 1.79
CA SER A 41 19.74 3.27 2.63
C SER A 41 18.47 3.05 1.82
N TRP A 42 18.20 3.92 0.85
CA TRP A 42 17.08 3.75 -0.08
C TRP A 42 17.22 2.44 -0.88
N GLY A 43 18.40 2.21 -1.47
CA GLY A 43 18.68 0.99 -2.23
C GLY A 43 18.70 -0.27 -1.37
N TYR A 44 19.13 -0.17 -0.11
CA TYR A 44 19.11 -1.25 0.87
C TYR A 44 17.67 -1.70 1.19
N PHE A 45 16.80 -0.74 1.48
CA PHE A 45 15.39 -1.03 1.76
C PHE A 45 14.71 -1.64 0.53
N MET A 46 14.81 -0.99 -0.62
CA MET A 46 14.12 -1.45 -1.84
C MET A 46 14.60 -2.81 -2.34
N ARG A 47 15.91 -3.10 -2.26
CA ARG A 47 16.43 -4.43 -2.60
C ARG A 47 15.98 -5.49 -1.61
N GLY A 48 15.98 -5.18 -0.32
CA GLY A 48 15.63 -6.15 0.72
C GLY A 48 14.20 -6.68 0.61
N ILE A 49 13.23 -5.85 0.20
CA ILE A 49 11.81 -6.25 0.08
C ILE A 49 11.40 -6.68 -1.34
N ARG A 50 12.30 -6.57 -2.32
CA ARG A 50 12.00 -6.82 -3.73
C ARG A 50 11.37 -8.20 -4.01
N PRO A 51 11.83 -9.33 -3.42
CA PRO A 51 11.21 -10.63 -3.66
C PRO A 51 9.74 -10.66 -3.22
N ALA A 52 9.45 -10.09 -2.05
CA ALA A 52 8.09 -9.97 -1.52
C ALA A 52 7.21 -9.06 -2.40
N GLN A 53 7.74 -7.94 -2.89
CA GLN A 53 7.03 -7.06 -3.83
C GLN A 53 6.68 -7.75 -5.15
N LEU A 54 7.60 -8.54 -5.73
CA LEU A 54 7.34 -9.28 -6.97
C LEU A 54 6.27 -10.37 -6.77
N LEU A 55 6.31 -11.08 -5.65
CA LEU A 55 5.29 -12.05 -5.31
C LEU A 55 3.92 -11.38 -5.08
N ALA A 56 3.90 -10.24 -4.41
CA ALA A 56 2.67 -9.50 -4.12
C ALA A 56 2.02 -8.94 -5.38
N PHE A 57 2.84 -8.44 -6.31
CA PHE A 57 2.37 -8.04 -7.63
C PHE A 57 1.70 -9.22 -8.36
N SER A 58 2.34 -10.39 -8.34
CA SER A 58 1.88 -11.58 -9.07
C SER A 58 0.62 -12.20 -8.46
N THR A 59 0.56 -12.30 -7.14
CA THR A 59 -0.53 -12.95 -6.40
C THR A 59 -1.70 -12.02 -6.10
N SER A 60 -1.42 -10.72 -5.90
CA SER A 60 -2.39 -9.70 -5.46
C SER A 60 -3.07 -10.06 -4.15
N SER A 61 -2.32 -10.69 -3.24
CA SER A 61 -2.79 -11.00 -1.89
C SER A 61 -1.67 -10.79 -0.87
N THR A 62 -1.87 -9.86 0.05
CA THR A 62 -0.94 -9.63 1.16
C THR A 62 -0.85 -10.86 2.07
N ALA A 63 -1.95 -11.59 2.27
CA ALA A 63 -1.97 -12.82 3.06
C ALA A 63 -1.11 -13.92 2.42
N ALA A 64 -1.17 -14.08 1.09
CA ALA A 64 -0.35 -15.06 0.37
C ALA A 64 1.14 -14.72 0.41
N THR A 65 1.50 -13.44 0.53
CA THR A 65 2.89 -12.97 0.52
C THR A 65 3.50 -12.80 1.90
N LEU A 66 2.71 -12.92 2.95
CA LEU A 66 3.14 -12.65 4.33
C LEU A 66 4.38 -13.46 4.73
N PRO A 67 4.48 -14.78 4.47
CA PRO A 67 5.68 -15.54 4.84
C PRO A 67 6.96 -15.00 4.18
N VAL A 68 6.90 -14.73 2.88
CA VAL A 68 8.04 -14.15 2.12
C VAL A 68 8.37 -12.74 2.59
N THR A 69 7.36 -11.97 3.01
CA THR A 69 7.56 -10.63 3.58
C THR A 69 8.29 -10.72 4.92
N MET A 70 7.90 -11.66 5.78
CA MET A 70 8.58 -11.92 7.05
C MET A 70 10.05 -12.30 6.84
N ASP A 71 10.32 -13.21 5.91
CA ASP A 71 11.70 -13.60 5.57
C ASP A 71 12.49 -12.41 5.02
N CYS A 72 11.94 -11.62 4.10
CA CYS A 72 12.63 -10.44 3.56
C CYS A 72 12.92 -9.39 4.64
N VAL A 73 11.98 -9.14 5.55
CA VAL A 73 12.14 -8.15 6.61
C VAL A 73 13.14 -8.62 7.67
N ARG A 74 13.13 -9.91 8.02
CA ARG A 74 14.10 -10.49 8.96
C ARG A 74 15.49 -10.61 8.35
N ASP A 75 15.60 -11.29 7.22
CA ASP A 75 16.89 -11.73 6.68
C ASP A 75 17.54 -10.67 5.78
N ASN A 76 16.75 -9.89 5.06
CA ASN A 76 17.32 -8.90 4.12
C ASN A 76 17.40 -7.50 4.73
N LEU A 77 16.40 -7.10 5.52
CA LEU A 77 16.37 -5.79 6.19
C LEU A 77 16.95 -5.82 7.61
N GLY A 78 17.08 -7.00 8.22
CA GLY A 78 17.64 -7.15 9.57
C GLY A 78 16.77 -6.56 10.68
N VAL A 79 15.45 -6.60 10.50
CA VAL A 79 14.49 -6.36 11.56
C VAL A 79 14.41 -7.59 12.46
N ASP A 80 14.44 -7.37 13.78
CA ASP A 80 14.29 -8.43 14.77
C ASP A 80 12.98 -9.25 14.57
N GLU A 81 13.08 -10.57 14.82
CA GLU A 81 12.00 -11.52 14.58
C GLU A 81 10.74 -11.20 15.41
N GLU A 82 10.90 -10.69 16.64
CA GLU A 82 9.78 -10.34 17.51
C GLU A 82 8.96 -9.20 16.90
N ILE A 83 9.63 -8.19 16.33
CA ILE A 83 8.99 -7.06 15.67
C ILE A 83 8.33 -7.52 14.37
N GLY A 84 9.07 -8.23 13.51
CA GLY A 84 8.56 -8.71 12.23
C GLY A 84 7.33 -9.60 12.38
N SER A 85 7.36 -10.54 13.33
CA SER A 85 6.29 -11.51 13.57
C SER A 85 5.04 -10.91 14.21
N PHE A 86 5.13 -9.72 14.80
CA PHE A 86 3.97 -9.00 15.33
C PHE A 86 3.44 -7.96 14.34
N VAL A 87 4.31 -7.10 13.82
CA VAL A 87 3.93 -5.94 13.01
C VAL A 87 3.39 -6.36 11.65
N LEU A 88 4.02 -7.34 10.98
CA LEU A 88 3.64 -7.72 9.61
C LEU A 88 2.27 -8.42 9.56
N PRO A 89 1.93 -9.39 10.43
CA PRO A 89 0.59 -9.98 10.41
C PRO A 89 -0.52 -8.99 10.75
N VAL A 90 -0.27 -8.06 11.68
CA VAL A 90 -1.21 -6.99 12.00
C VAL A 90 -1.37 -6.04 10.81
N GLY A 91 -0.24 -5.55 10.26
CA GLY A 91 -0.19 -4.64 9.11
C GLY A 91 -0.91 -5.20 7.88
N ALA A 92 -0.71 -6.49 7.58
CA ALA A 92 -1.34 -7.17 6.44
C ALA A 92 -2.88 -7.10 6.43
N THR A 93 -3.50 -6.79 7.58
CA THR A 93 -4.95 -6.62 7.73
C THR A 93 -5.37 -5.15 7.85
N ILE A 94 -4.63 -4.33 8.61
CA ILE A 94 -5.07 -2.97 8.93
C ILE A 94 -4.41 -1.89 8.07
N ASN A 95 -3.19 -2.10 7.59
CA ASN A 95 -2.38 -1.12 6.86
C ASN A 95 -2.61 -1.25 5.35
N MET A 96 -3.78 -0.77 4.94
CA MET A 96 -4.25 -0.87 3.56
C MET A 96 -4.26 0.49 2.84
N ASP A 97 -3.16 1.24 2.92
CA ASP A 97 -3.03 2.58 2.35
C ASP A 97 -3.33 2.64 0.84
N GLY A 98 -2.89 1.64 0.08
CA GLY A 98 -3.22 1.54 -1.33
C GLY A 98 -4.70 1.29 -1.59
N THR A 99 -5.40 0.62 -0.67
CA THR A 99 -6.86 0.42 -0.75
C THR A 99 -7.57 1.73 -0.52
N ALA A 100 -7.18 2.50 0.50
CA ALA A 100 -7.77 3.80 0.77
C ALA A 100 -7.55 4.79 -0.39
N LEU A 101 -6.34 4.82 -0.97
CA LEU A 101 -6.02 5.66 -2.13
C LEU A 101 -6.87 5.26 -3.34
N TYR A 102 -6.87 3.97 -3.71
CA TYR A 102 -7.68 3.45 -4.81
C TYR A 102 -9.16 3.81 -4.63
N GLN A 103 -9.71 3.57 -3.44
CA GLN A 103 -11.13 3.81 -3.17
C GLN A 103 -11.50 5.27 -3.31
N THR A 104 -10.67 6.16 -2.75
CA THR A 104 -10.87 7.61 -2.83
C THR A 104 -10.86 8.08 -4.27
N VAL A 105 -9.84 7.69 -5.04
CA VAL A 105 -9.70 8.10 -6.45
C VAL A 105 -10.83 7.51 -7.30
N ALA A 106 -11.25 6.27 -7.04
CA ALA A 106 -12.34 5.61 -7.76
C ALA A 106 -13.68 6.32 -7.54
N VAL A 107 -14.03 6.70 -6.31
CA VAL A 107 -15.29 7.40 -6.03
C VAL A 107 -15.30 8.79 -6.65
N ILE A 108 -14.20 9.54 -6.53
CA ILE A 108 -14.06 10.85 -7.19
C ILE A 108 -14.19 10.70 -8.70
N PHE A 109 -13.52 9.70 -9.29
CA PHE A 109 -13.62 9.43 -10.72
C PHE A 109 -15.05 9.11 -11.15
N MET A 110 -15.77 8.25 -10.42
CA MET A 110 -17.15 7.90 -10.75
C MET A 110 -18.09 9.11 -10.66
N ALA A 111 -17.93 9.96 -9.64
CA ALA A 111 -18.69 11.20 -9.54
C ALA A 111 -18.42 12.13 -10.75
N GLN A 112 -17.15 12.34 -11.09
CA GLN A 112 -16.74 13.16 -12.24
C GLN A 112 -17.20 12.56 -13.57
N PHE A 113 -17.17 11.24 -13.71
CA PHE A 113 -17.64 10.54 -14.91
C PHE A 113 -19.14 10.78 -15.15
N HIS A 114 -19.92 10.92 -14.07
CA HIS A 114 -21.33 11.27 -14.11
C HIS A 114 -21.59 12.78 -14.01
N MET A 115 -20.56 13.62 -14.14
CA MET A 115 -20.65 15.09 -14.07
C MET A 115 -21.27 15.61 -12.76
N ILE A 116 -21.00 14.92 -11.65
CA ILE A 116 -21.44 15.29 -10.32
C ILE A 116 -20.30 16.00 -9.59
N ASP A 117 -20.55 17.24 -9.18
CA ASP A 117 -19.64 18.00 -8.34
C ASP A 117 -19.79 17.57 -6.87
N LEU A 118 -18.71 17.01 -6.32
CA LEU A 118 -18.64 16.65 -4.92
C LEU A 118 -18.28 17.88 -4.08
N SER A 119 -19.14 18.20 -3.11
CA SER A 119 -18.82 19.20 -2.09
C SER A 119 -17.60 18.79 -1.26
N LEU A 120 -16.92 19.76 -0.63
CA LEU A 120 -15.80 19.48 0.27
C LEU A 120 -16.19 18.52 1.42
N GLY A 121 -17.43 18.64 1.91
CA GLY A 121 -17.96 17.72 2.92
C GLY A 121 -18.04 16.28 2.42
N GLN A 122 -18.56 16.07 1.20
CA GLN A 122 -18.59 14.73 0.59
C GLN A 122 -17.19 14.18 0.33
N GLN A 123 -16.25 15.01 -0.14
CA GLN A 123 -14.86 14.58 -0.34
C GLN A 123 -14.21 14.15 0.98
N ALA A 124 -14.42 14.90 2.07
CA ALA A 124 -13.95 14.52 3.39
C ALA A 124 -14.58 13.21 3.88
N THR A 125 -15.88 13.02 3.67
CA THR A 125 -16.58 11.77 3.97
C THR A 125 -15.99 10.60 3.20
N ILE A 126 -15.71 10.76 1.89
CA ILE A 126 -15.11 9.71 1.07
C ILE A 126 -13.74 9.30 1.63
N ILE A 127 -12.88 10.26 1.96
CA ILE A 127 -11.55 9.98 2.51
C ILE A 127 -11.68 9.21 3.83
N LEU A 128 -12.53 9.71 4.75
CA LEU A 128 -12.74 9.06 6.04
C LEU A 128 -13.28 7.63 5.88
N MET A 129 -14.30 7.45 5.04
CA MET A 129 -14.92 6.16 4.79
C MET A 129 -13.97 5.20 4.08
N ALA A 130 -13.13 5.68 3.16
CA ALA A 130 -12.10 4.88 2.50
C ALA A 130 -11.02 4.43 3.49
N THR A 131 -10.56 5.30 4.39
CA THR A 131 -9.58 4.94 5.44
C THR A 131 -10.16 3.94 6.44
N LEU A 132 -11.41 4.12 6.87
CA LEU A 132 -12.06 3.15 7.77
C LEU A 132 -12.35 1.83 7.05
N GLY A 133 -12.83 1.91 5.82
CA GLY A 133 -13.15 0.75 4.99
C GLY A 133 -11.93 -0.06 4.58
N SER A 134 -10.75 0.57 4.45
CA SER A 134 -9.52 -0.13 4.10
C SER A 134 -9.07 -1.08 5.22
N ILE A 135 -9.35 -0.79 6.48
CA ILE A 135 -9.07 -1.69 7.62
C ILE A 135 -9.97 -2.94 7.57
N GLY A 136 -11.20 -2.80 7.08
CA GLY A 136 -12.18 -3.88 7.00
C GLY A 136 -12.11 -4.72 5.72
N ALA A 137 -11.23 -4.36 4.77
CA ALA A 137 -11.11 -5.07 3.51
C ALA A 137 -10.30 -6.36 3.69
N ALA A 138 -10.81 -7.48 3.17
CA ALA A 138 -10.07 -8.73 3.19
C ALA A 138 -8.80 -8.63 2.31
N SER A 139 -7.70 -9.23 2.75
CA SER A 139 -6.39 -9.22 2.07
C SER A 139 -6.31 -10.20 0.88
N VAL A 140 -7.38 -10.25 0.08
CA VAL A 140 -7.57 -11.15 -1.07
C VAL A 140 -7.91 -10.35 -2.33
N PRO A 141 -7.66 -10.91 -3.54
CA PRO A 141 -7.84 -10.17 -4.79
C PRO A 141 -9.24 -9.58 -4.94
N SER A 142 -9.32 -8.37 -5.47
CA SER A 142 -10.54 -7.62 -5.77
C SER A 142 -11.51 -7.35 -4.60
N ALA A 143 -11.18 -7.74 -3.36
CA ALA A 143 -12.02 -7.44 -2.19
C ALA A 143 -12.24 -5.93 -1.96
N GLY A 144 -11.21 -5.12 -2.25
CA GLY A 144 -11.29 -3.67 -2.12
C GLY A 144 -12.28 -2.98 -3.06
N MET A 145 -12.71 -3.64 -4.16
CA MET A 145 -13.75 -3.11 -5.04
C MET A 145 -15.14 -3.17 -4.39
N ILE A 146 -15.46 -4.27 -3.71
CA ILE A 146 -16.77 -4.45 -3.06
C ILE A 146 -16.96 -3.39 -1.97
N MET A 147 -15.88 -3.02 -1.29
CA MET A 147 -15.86 -1.97 -0.27
C MET A 147 -16.17 -0.56 -0.81
N LEU A 148 -16.22 -0.35 -2.13
CA LEU A 148 -16.67 0.92 -2.71
C LEU A 148 -18.17 1.16 -2.55
N ILE A 149 -18.98 0.10 -2.43
CA ILE A 149 -20.44 0.19 -2.31
C ILE A 149 -20.84 1.09 -1.13
N PRO A 150 -20.45 0.78 0.13
CA PRO A 150 -20.83 1.63 1.26
C PRO A 150 -20.25 3.05 1.17
N ILE A 151 -19.10 3.24 0.52
CA ILE A 151 -18.49 4.57 0.33
C ILE A 151 -19.35 5.40 -0.64
N LEU A 152 -19.76 4.83 -1.77
CA LEU A 152 -20.65 5.49 -2.73
C LEU A 152 -21.99 5.86 -2.10
N GLU A 153 -22.60 4.94 -1.35
CA GLU A 153 -23.87 5.18 -0.65
C GLU A 153 -23.75 6.32 0.38
N SER A 154 -22.63 6.40 1.10
CA SER A 154 -22.40 7.43 2.13
C SER A 154 -22.45 8.87 1.61
N VAL A 155 -22.20 9.06 0.31
CA VAL A 155 -22.26 10.37 -0.36
C VAL A 155 -23.41 10.49 -1.36
N GLY A 156 -24.33 9.52 -1.37
CA GLY A 156 -25.54 9.53 -2.21
C GLY A 156 -25.28 9.17 -3.68
N LEU A 157 -24.19 8.48 -3.99
CA LEU A 157 -23.86 8.03 -5.34
C LEU A 157 -24.36 6.60 -5.59
N ASN A 158 -24.53 6.23 -6.86
CA ASN A 158 -25.07 4.92 -7.23
C ASN A 158 -23.98 3.83 -7.10
N PRO A 159 -24.18 2.80 -6.26
CA PRO A 159 -23.20 1.72 -6.08
C PRO A 159 -22.92 0.89 -7.33
N ALA A 160 -23.86 0.82 -8.27
CA ALA A 160 -23.68 0.06 -9.50
C ALA A 160 -22.55 0.61 -10.39
N TRP A 161 -22.08 1.84 -10.15
CA TRP A 161 -20.99 2.45 -10.91
C TRP A 161 -19.65 1.74 -10.74
N ILE A 162 -19.46 0.89 -9.72
CA ILE A 162 -18.26 0.06 -9.59
C ILE A 162 -18.00 -0.82 -10.83
N ALA A 163 -19.05 -1.15 -11.59
CA ALA A 163 -18.94 -1.91 -12.84
C ALA A 163 -18.10 -1.18 -13.90
N ILE A 164 -18.00 0.16 -13.84
CA ILE A 164 -17.24 0.99 -14.78
C ILE A 164 -15.73 0.72 -14.65
N ILE A 165 -15.24 0.50 -13.42
CA ILE A 165 -13.82 0.30 -13.15
C ILE A 165 -13.39 -1.17 -13.16
N PHE A 166 -14.36 -2.10 -13.20
CA PHE A 166 -14.12 -3.55 -13.24
C PHE A 166 -13.05 -3.98 -14.26
N PRO A 167 -13.03 -3.47 -15.52
CA PRO A 167 -12.05 -3.90 -16.51
C PRO A 167 -10.58 -3.60 -16.16
N VAL A 168 -10.33 -2.61 -15.28
CA VAL A 168 -8.97 -2.16 -14.94
C VAL A 168 -8.57 -2.49 -13.50
N ASP A 169 -9.52 -2.97 -12.69
CA ASP A 169 -9.31 -3.27 -11.27
C ASP A 169 -8.14 -4.22 -11.05
N ARG A 170 -8.07 -5.28 -11.87
CA ARG A 170 -7.04 -6.31 -11.72
C ARG A 170 -5.63 -5.72 -11.73
N ILE A 171 -5.35 -4.77 -12.62
CA ILE A 171 -4.01 -4.17 -12.74
C ILE A 171 -3.72 -3.26 -11.55
N ILE A 172 -4.71 -2.46 -11.14
CA ILE A 172 -4.57 -1.55 -10.00
C ILE A 172 -4.38 -2.35 -8.70
N ASP A 173 -5.09 -3.46 -8.55
CA ASP A 173 -5.01 -4.35 -7.40
C ASP A 173 -3.60 -4.96 -7.21
N MET A 174 -2.94 -5.34 -8.33
CA MET A 174 -1.54 -5.79 -8.28
C MET A 174 -0.63 -4.72 -7.66
N VAL A 175 -0.74 -3.48 -8.11
CA VAL A 175 0.10 -2.36 -7.62
C VAL A 175 -0.26 -1.98 -6.18
N ARG A 176 -1.56 -1.98 -5.85
CA ARG A 176 -2.07 -1.73 -4.50
C ARG A 176 -1.50 -2.72 -3.49
N THR A 177 -1.48 -4.01 -3.83
CA THR A 177 -0.95 -5.05 -2.95
C THR A 177 0.54 -4.81 -2.65
N VAL A 178 1.31 -4.42 -3.68
CA VAL A 178 2.72 -4.04 -3.52
C VAL A 178 2.87 -2.85 -2.58
N LEU A 179 2.02 -1.83 -2.70
CA LEU A 179 2.05 -0.66 -1.83
C LEU A 179 1.80 -1.03 -0.37
N ASN A 180 0.74 -1.78 -0.08
CA ASN A 180 0.39 -2.17 1.29
C ASN A 180 1.55 -2.94 1.94
N LEU A 181 2.11 -3.94 1.24
CA LEU A 181 3.27 -4.71 1.70
C LEU A 181 4.49 -3.81 1.94
N THR A 182 4.75 -2.86 1.04
CA THR A 182 5.86 -1.90 1.19
C THR A 182 5.67 -1.04 2.45
N GLY A 183 4.43 -0.64 2.73
CA GLY A 183 4.05 0.03 3.96
C GLY A 183 4.30 -0.83 5.19
N ASP A 184 3.90 -2.09 5.18
CA ASP A 184 4.09 -3.04 6.30
C ASP A 184 5.58 -3.22 6.63
N ALA A 185 6.41 -3.44 5.61
CA ALA A 185 7.86 -3.52 5.76
C ALA A 185 8.46 -2.20 6.28
N SER A 186 7.92 -1.06 5.85
CA SER A 186 8.35 0.26 6.31
C SER A 186 8.04 0.46 7.79
N VAL A 187 6.82 0.16 8.24
CA VAL A 187 6.41 0.28 9.65
C VAL A 187 7.23 -0.67 10.53
N SER A 188 7.41 -1.92 10.10
CA SER A 188 8.26 -2.88 10.80
C SER A 188 9.70 -2.37 10.97
N THR A 189 10.26 -1.78 9.91
CA THR A 189 11.59 -1.15 9.96
C THR A 189 11.64 0.06 10.89
N ILE A 190 10.61 0.91 10.89
CA ILE A 190 10.52 2.09 11.77
C ILE A 190 10.53 1.66 13.23
N ILE A 191 9.72 0.66 13.60
CA ILE A 191 9.63 0.14 14.97
C ILE A 191 10.97 -0.50 15.36
N ALA A 192 11.59 -1.27 14.47
CA ALA A 192 12.92 -1.83 14.72
C ALA A 192 13.99 -0.77 14.98
N LEU A 193 13.96 0.34 14.22
CA LEU A 193 14.88 1.46 14.42
C LEU A 193 14.58 2.23 15.71
N SER A 194 13.32 2.32 16.15
CA SER A 194 12.95 3.02 17.39
C SER A 194 13.31 2.20 18.63
N GLU A 195 13.19 0.88 18.57
CA GLU A 195 13.48 -0.05 19.66
C GLU A 195 14.94 -0.57 19.67
N ASP A 196 15.83 0.01 18.84
CA ASP A 196 17.23 -0.42 18.68
C ASP A 196 17.39 -1.92 18.35
N LYS A 197 16.39 -2.47 17.64
CA LYS A 197 16.27 -3.86 17.20
C LYS A 197 16.44 -4.02 15.68
N PHE A 198 17.23 -3.11 15.08
CA PHE A 198 17.56 -3.11 13.66
C PHE A 198 19.05 -3.33 13.47
N LYS A 199 19.44 -4.28 12.61
CA LYS A 199 20.83 -4.55 12.26
C LYS A 199 21.00 -4.57 10.76
N VAL A 200 21.97 -3.83 10.24
CA VAL A 200 22.27 -3.87 8.80
C VAL A 200 22.79 -5.26 8.45
N VAL A 201 22.16 -5.90 7.47
CA VAL A 201 22.59 -7.20 6.92
C VAL A 201 23.31 -6.96 5.60
N ASP A 202 24.25 -7.83 5.26
CA ASP A 202 24.86 -7.80 3.92
C ASP A 202 23.91 -8.42 2.90
N GLN A 203 23.74 -7.74 1.76
CA GLN A 203 22.78 -8.09 0.71
C GLN A 203 23.45 -8.52 -0.59
N GLU A 204 24.72 -8.92 -0.56
CA GLU A 204 25.49 -9.30 -1.76
C GLU A 204 24.86 -10.43 -2.58
N GLU A 205 24.00 -11.27 -1.98
CA GLU A 205 23.37 -12.43 -2.63
C GLU A 205 21.91 -12.21 -3.10
N LEU A 206 21.36 -10.99 -2.99
CA LEU A 206 19.96 -10.63 -3.37
C LEU A 206 19.83 -10.00 -4.77
#